data_AF-A0A4V5TMI5-F1
#
_entry.id   AF-A0A4V5TMI5-F1
#
_cell.length_a   1.000
_cell.length_b   1.000
_cell.length_c   1.000
_cell.angle_alpha   90.00
_cell.angle_beta   90.00
_cell.angle_gamma   90.00
#
_symmetry.space_group_name_H-M   'P 1'
#
loop_
_entity.id
_entity.type
_entity.pdbx_description
1 polymer ?
#
loop_
_entity_poly.entity_id
_entity_poly.type
_entity_poly.pdbx_seq_one_letter_code
_entity_poly.pdbx_strand_id
1 'polypeptide(L)'
;IGYPLMLKASAGGGGIGMQLMETEQTLTKAFESNKTRAQNFFGNGEMYLERYIADAHHIEIQLLADTHGNTVYLWERECSVQRRNQKVIEEAPSPF
;
A
#
# COMPACT_ATOMS: atom_id res chain seq x y z
N ILE A 1 -4.76 -1.92 -17.59
CA ILE A 1 -4.58 -0.86 -16.56
C ILE A 1 -3.61 0.26 -16.94
N GLY A 2 -2.66 0.06 -17.88
CA GLY A 2 -1.81 1.13 -18.44
C GLY A 2 -0.75 1.67 -17.45
N TYR A 3 0.40 2.12 -17.95
CA TYR A 3 1.46 2.68 -17.11
C TYR A 3 1.23 4.16 -16.74
N PRO A 4 1.75 4.65 -15.60
CA PRO A 4 2.52 3.93 -14.59
C PRO A 4 1.67 3.01 -13.69
N LEU A 5 2.31 1.97 -13.15
CA LEU A 5 1.72 0.94 -12.28
C LEU A 5 2.51 0.82 -10.97
N MET A 6 1.84 0.42 -9.89
CA MET A 6 2.48 0.01 -8.65
C MET A 6 2.50 -1.52 -8.58
N LEU A 7 3.70 -2.11 -8.52
CA LEU A 7 3.88 -3.54 -8.23
C LEU A 7 3.84 -3.73 -6.72
N LYS A 8 3.02 -4.66 -6.22
CA LYS A 8 2.82 -4.89 -4.77
C LYS A 8 2.79 -6.38 -4.44
N ALA A 9 3.32 -6.73 -3.27
CA ALA A 9 3.18 -8.06 -2.69
C ALA A 9 1.78 -8.24 -2.08
N SER A 10 1.14 -9.38 -2.36
CA SER A 10 -0.22 -9.70 -1.89
C SER A 10 -0.30 -9.77 -0.35
N ALA A 11 0.68 -10.42 0.27
CA ALA A 11 0.78 -10.57 1.73
C ALA A 11 1.69 -9.51 2.39
N GLY A 12 2.07 -8.45 1.67
CA GLY A 12 3.06 -7.48 2.11
C GLY A 12 2.54 -6.43 3.10
N GLY A 13 3.45 -5.83 3.88
CA GLY A 13 3.18 -4.73 4.79
C GLY A 13 4.38 -3.80 4.97
N GLY A 14 4.16 -2.58 5.47
CA GLY A 14 5.24 -1.64 5.83
C GLY A 14 6.08 -1.10 4.65
N GLY A 15 5.54 -1.12 3.43
CA GLY A 15 6.24 -0.63 2.22
C GLY A 15 7.23 -1.61 1.60
N ILE A 16 7.31 -2.85 2.09
CA ILE A 16 8.18 -3.91 1.56
C ILE A 16 7.47 -4.61 0.38
N GLY A 17 8.21 -4.82 -0.71
CA GLY A 17 7.65 -5.47 -1.91
C GLY A 17 6.73 -4.56 -2.71
N MET A 18 6.90 -3.24 -2.59
CA MET A 18 6.19 -2.23 -3.35
C MET A 18 7.17 -1.39 -4.18
N GLN A 19 6.90 -1.24 -5.48
CA GLN A 19 7.77 -0.47 -6.38
C GLN A 19 6.99 0.12 -7.57
N LEU A 20 7.25 1.39 -7.89
CA LEU A 20 6.68 2.09 -9.04
C LEU A 20 7.30 1.58 -10.35
N MET A 21 6.44 1.21 -11.28
CA MET A 21 6.77 0.75 -12.63
C MET A 21 6.28 1.77 -13.65
N GLU A 22 7.22 2.42 -14.33
CA GLU A 22 6.89 3.39 -15.38
C GLU A 22 6.66 2.73 -16.73
N THR A 23 7.20 1.52 -16.93
CA THR A 23 7.18 0.81 -18.21
C THR A 23 7.14 -0.71 -18.02
N GLU A 24 6.85 -1.43 -19.10
CA GLU A 24 6.90 -2.90 -19.13
C GLU A 24 8.32 -3.44 -18.89
N GLN A 25 9.34 -2.74 -19.39
CA GLN A 25 10.73 -3.14 -19.22
C GLN A 25 11.17 -3.01 -17.76
N THR A 26 10.73 -1.96 -17.06
CA THR A 26 11.02 -1.79 -15.61
C THR A 26 10.31 -2.85 -14.78
N LEU A 27 9.04 -3.17 -15.11
CA LEU A 27 8.29 -4.26 -14.49
C LEU A 27 9.00 -5.61 -14.63
N THR A 28 9.35 -6.00 -15.86
CA THR A 28 9.98 -7.29 -16.14
C THR A 28 11.29 -7.46 -15.37
N LYS A 29 12.09 -6.41 -15.26
CA LYS A 29 13.36 -6.42 -14.51
C LYS A 29 13.16 -6.50 -12.99
N ALA A 30 12.12 -5.88 -12.46
CA ALA A 30 11.89 -5.76 -11.02
C ALA A 30 11.05 -6.90 -10.42
N PHE A 31 10.29 -7.64 -11.24
CA PHE A 31 9.29 -8.60 -10.78
C PHE A 31 9.87 -9.70 -9.91
N GLU A 32 10.87 -10.45 -10.42
CA GLU A 32 11.45 -11.60 -9.69
C GLU A 32 12.14 -11.20 -8.38
N SER A 33 12.77 -10.03 -8.36
CA SER A 33 13.40 -9.49 -7.15
C SER A 33 12.34 -9.17 -6.07
N ASN A 34 11.24 -8.51 -6.45
CA ASN A 34 10.15 -8.20 -5.52
C ASN A 34 9.41 -9.47 -5.06
N LYS A 35 9.18 -10.43 -5.96
CA LYS A 35 8.60 -11.74 -5.63
C LYS A 35 9.45 -12.51 -4.62
N THR A 36 10.77 -12.58 -4.85
CA THR A 36 11.71 -13.23 -3.93
C THR A 36 11.70 -12.54 -2.56
N ARG A 37 11.69 -11.20 -2.55
CA ARG A 37 11.58 -10.42 -1.32
C ARG A 37 10.26 -10.71 -0.59
N ALA A 38 9.15 -10.74 -1.30
CA ALA A 38 7.85 -11.07 -0.71
C ALA A 38 7.84 -12.47 -0.08
N GLN A 39 8.38 -13.47 -0.79
CA GLN A 39 8.54 -14.83 -0.26
C GLN A 39 9.39 -14.87 1.01
N ASN A 40 10.52 -14.16 1.02
CA ASN A 40 11.45 -14.19 2.15
C ASN A 40 10.91 -13.48 3.40
N PHE A 41 10.17 -12.37 3.24
CA PHE A 41 9.67 -11.58 4.36
C PHE A 41 8.29 -12.03 4.84
N PHE A 42 7.43 -12.53 3.94
CA PHE A 42 6.01 -12.81 4.23
C PHE A 42 5.62 -14.27 3.97
N GLY A 43 6.54 -15.12 3.51
CA GLY A 43 6.25 -16.52 3.19
C GLY A 43 5.37 -16.72 1.95
N ASN A 44 5.03 -15.63 1.25
CA ASN A 44 4.17 -15.64 0.07
C ASN A 44 4.72 -14.68 -1.00
N GLY A 45 5.14 -15.23 -2.13
CA GLY A 45 5.66 -14.50 -3.30
C GLY A 45 4.60 -14.03 -4.29
N GLU A 46 3.32 -14.12 -3.98
CA GLU A 46 2.24 -13.62 -4.85
C GLU A 46 2.32 -12.10 -5.00
N MET A 47 2.26 -11.64 -6.25
CA MET A 47 2.40 -10.24 -6.63
C MET A 47 1.20 -9.80 -7.46
N TYR A 48 0.86 -8.52 -7.36
CA TYR A 48 -0.22 -7.93 -8.14
C TYR A 48 0.12 -6.49 -8.57
N LEU A 49 -0.67 -5.95 -9.51
CA LEU A 49 -0.47 -4.62 -10.10
C LEU A 49 -1.68 -3.73 -9.82
N GLU A 50 -1.42 -2.53 -9.35
CA GLU A 50 -2.41 -1.46 -9.22
C GLU A 50 -2.04 -0.29 -10.13
N ARG A 51 -3.05 0.49 -10.55
CA ARG A 51 -2.79 1.77 -11.21
C ARG A 51 -2.11 2.70 -10.21
N TYR A 52 -1.01 3.33 -10.62
CA TYR A 52 -0.37 4.35 -9.78
C TYR A 52 -1.18 5.65 -9.81
N ILE A 53 -1.39 6.24 -8.63
CA ILE A 53 -2.03 7.54 -8.44
C ILE A 53 -0.94 8.50 -7.97
N ALA A 54 -0.63 9.50 -8.80
CA ALA A 54 0.33 10.55 -8.44
C ALA A 54 -0.29 11.51 -7.42
N ASP A 55 0.55 12.05 -6.53
CA ASP A 55 0.16 13.03 -5.50
C ASP A 55 -1.06 12.59 -4.67
N ALA A 56 -1.15 11.28 -4.41
CA ALA A 56 -2.26 10.68 -3.68
C ALA A 56 -2.21 11.03 -2.20
N HIS A 57 -3.38 11.35 -1.65
CA HIS A 57 -3.57 11.41 -0.21
C HIS A 57 -3.81 10.01 0.36
N HIS A 58 -3.21 9.69 1.50
CA HIS A 58 -3.46 8.45 2.23
C HIS A 58 -4.38 8.72 3.41
N ILE A 59 -5.68 8.58 3.17
CA ILE A 59 -6.72 8.67 4.20
C ILE A 59 -7.11 7.26 4.64
N GLU A 60 -7.18 7.03 5.95
CA GLU A 60 -7.65 5.76 6.50
C GLU A 60 -8.73 5.96 7.57
N ILE A 61 -9.72 5.06 7.59
CA ILE A 61 -10.86 5.11 8.52
C ILE A 61 -10.64 4.11 9.65
N GLN A 62 -10.79 4.55 10.90
CA GLN A 62 -10.76 3.65 12.04
C GLN A 62 -12.14 2.98 12.20
N LEU A 63 -12.16 1.65 12.26
CA LEU A 63 -13.37 0.87 12.53
C LEU A 63 -13.24 0.13 13.86
N LEU A 64 -14.34 0.00 14.60
CA LEU A 64 -14.51 -0.93 15.72
C LEU A 64 -15.79 -1.74 15.50
N ALA A 65 -15.69 -3.05 15.63
CA ALA A 65 -16.82 -3.96 15.50
C ALA A 65 -16.82 -4.95 16.67
N ASP A 66 -18.00 -5.29 17.18
CA ASP A 66 -18.18 -6.32 18.21
C ASP A 66 -18.85 -7.59 17.66
N THR A 67 -18.96 -8.62 18.51
CA THR A 67 -19.57 -9.91 18.16
C THR A 67 -21.10 -9.89 18.21
N HIS A 68 -21.71 -8.78 18.63
CA HIS A 68 -23.15 -8.57 18.69
C HIS A 68 -23.69 -7.89 17.43
N GLY A 69 -22.81 -7.59 16.46
CA GLY A 69 -23.17 -6.96 15.20
C GLY A 69 -23.12 -5.43 15.24
N ASN A 70 -22.62 -4.82 16.32
CA ASN A 70 -22.40 -3.38 16.36
C ASN A 70 -21.11 -3.05 15.58
N THR A 71 -21.13 -1.95 14.83
CA THR A 71 -19.96 -1.42 14.15
C THR A 71 -20.01 0.10 14.20
N VAL A 72 -18.90 0.72 14.56
CA VAL A 72 -18.73 2.17 14.57
C VAL A 72 -17.47 2.54 13.80
N TYR A 73 -17.50 3.71 13.16
CA TYR A 73 -16.30 4.35 12.65
C TYR A 73 -15.86 5.46 13.61
N LEU A 74 -14.55 5.60 13.81
CA LEU A 74 -13.95 6.61 14.68
C LEU A 74 -13.16 7.61 13.84
N TRP A 75 -13.89 8.31 12.97
CA TRP A 75 -13.32 9.26 12.01
C TRP A 75 -12.17 8.68 11.18
N GLU A 76 -11.43 9.56 10.52
CA GLU A 76 -10.30 9.27 9.67
C GLU A 76 -8.97 9.75 10.25
N ARG A 77 -7.89 9.27 9.66
CA ARG A 77 -6.54 9.79 9.83
C ARG A 77 -5.98 10.21 8.48
N GLU A 78 -5.31 11.35 8.46
CA GLU A 78 -4.49 11.80 7.34
C GLU A 78 -3.06 11.27 7.55
N CYS A 79 -2.62 10.40 6.65
CA CYS A 79 -1.33 9.70 6.71
C CYS A 79 -0.49 9.93 5.44
N SER A 80 -0.76 11.00 4.69
CA SER A 80 -0.06 11.33 3.43
C SER A 80 1.42 11.66 3.62
N VAL A 81 1.83 12.10 4.82
CA VAL A 81 3.23 12.40 5.10
C VAL A 81 4.02 11.10 5.26
N GLN A 82 4.63 10.67 4.17
CA GLN A 82 5.32 9.40 4.06
C GLN A 82 6.74 9.56 3.51
N ARG A 83 7.63 8.64 3.90
CA ARG A 83 8.95 8.49 3.28
C ARG A 83 9.09 7.05 2.79
N ARG A 84 9.28 6.86 1.48
CA ARG A 84 9.37 5.53 0.85
C ARG A 84 8.18 4.62 1.22
N ASN A 85 6.97 5.17 1.13
CA ASN A 85 5.71 4.48 1.43
C ASN A 85 5.56 3.99 2.88
N GLN A 86 6.32 4.58 3.81
CA GLN A 86 6.18 4.39 5.25
C GLN A 86 5.67 5.69 5.86
N LYS A 87 4.64 5.59 6.71
CA LYS A 87 4.07 6.74 7.41
C LYS A 87 5.11 7.34 8.36
N VAL A 88 5.16 8.68 8.39
CA VAL A 88 6.11 9.45 9.20
C VAL A 88 5.37 10.38 10.15
N ILE A 89 4.31 11.03 9.67
CA ILE A 89 3.42 11.84 10.48
C ILE A 89 2.00 11.38 10.16
N GLU A 90 1.21 11.19 11.21
CA GLU A 90 -0.22 10.92 11.12
C GLU A 90 -0.98 11.96 11.93
N GLU A 91 -2.07 12.49 11.36
CA GLU A 91 -2.93 13.49 12.00
C GLU A 91 -4.39 13.02 12.00
N ALA A 92 -5.18 13.48 12.98
CA ALA A 92 -6.60 13.17 13.10
C ALA A 92 -7.39 14.35 13.69
N PRO A 93 -8.54 14.74 13.10
CA PRO A 93 -9.07 14.32 11.79
C PRO A 93 -8.21 14.84 10.62
N SER A 94 -8.58 14.51 9.38
CA SER A 94 -7.97 15.10 8.19
C SER A 94 -8.22 16.62 8.18
N PRO A 95 -7.18 17.45 7.95
CA PRO A 95 -7.33 18.91 7.93
C PRO A 95 -8.02 19.46 6.67
N PHE A 96 -8.27 18.61 5.67
CA PHE A 96 -8.92 18.93 4.39
C PHE A 96 -10.04 17.95 4.08
#